data_AF-A0A9Q2QNM2-F1
#
_entry.id   AF-A0A9Q2QNM2-F1
#
_cell.length_a   1.000
_cell.length_b   1.000
_cell.length_c   1.000
_cell.angle_alpha   90.00
_cell.angle_beta   90.00
_cell.angle_gamma   90.00
#
_symmetry.space_group_name_H-M   'P 1'
#
loop_
_entity.id
_entity.type
_entity.pdbx_description
1 polymer ?
#
loop_
_entity_poly.entity_id
_entity_poly.type
_entity_poly.pdbx_seq_one_letter_code
_entity_poly.pdbx_strand_id
1 'polypeptide(L)' 'MDEIFVFKIKTNDGNMFREYVENIWEISEALALKRFEKAIKKHEYFYLKDSGRYINVSNIISIDVELLN' A
#
# COMPACT_ATOMS: atom_id res chain seq x y z
N MET A 1 3.64 11.68 -17.87
CA MET A 1 3.92 11.34 -16.47
C MET A 1 3.12 10.09 -16.22
N ASP A 2 3.77 9.03 -15.75
CA ASP A 2 3.08 7.80 -15.43
C ASP A 2 2.26 8.04 -14.15
N GLU A 3 1.00 7.62 -14.13
CA GLU A 3 0.17 7.79 -12.93
C GLU A 3 0.74 6.94 -11.80
N ILE A 4 0.79 7.49 -10.57
CA ILE A 4 1.37 6.80 -9.41
C ILE A 4 0.28 6.52 -8.40
N PHE A 5 0.10 5.24 -8.04
CA PHE A 5 -0.68 4.87 -6.87
C PHE A 5 0.12 5.12 -5.59
N VAL A 6 -0.51 5.80 -4.65
CA VAL A 6 -0.01 6.00 -3.29
C VAL A 6 -0.88 5.18 -2.33
N PHE A 7 -0.35 4.06 -1.86
CA PHE A 7 -1.00 3.25 -0.84
C PHE A 7 -0.68 3.83 0.54
N LYS A 8 -1.71 4.32 1.24
CA LYS A 8 -1.61 4.83 2.61
C LYS A 8 -1.98 3.73 3.58
N ILE A 9 -1.02 3.30 4.40
CA ILE A 9 -1.18 2.17 5.33
C ILE A 9 -1.19 2.72 6.75
N LYS A 10 -2.31 2.58 7.44
CA LYS A 10 -2.46 3.03 8.83
C LYS A 10 -2.32 1.86 9.79
N THR A 11 -1.48 2.00 10.81
CA THR A 11 -1.26 0.96 11.83
C THR A 11 -1.84 1.34 13.20
N ASN A 12 -2.03 0.33 14.05
CA ASN A 12 -2.65 0.47 15.37
C ASN A 12 -1.84 1.26 16.41
N ASP A 13 -0.56 1.44 16.18
CA ASP A 13 0.36 2.29 16.96
C ASP A 13 0.27 3.78 16.57
N GLY A 14 -0.62 4.13 15.63
CA GLY A 14 -0.81 5.50 15.14
C GLY A 14 0.13 5.89 14.01
N ASN A 15 1.03 5.01 13.56
CA ASN A 15 1.89 5.28 12.42
C ASN A 15 1.10 5.23 11.10
N MET A 16 1.59 5.99 10.12
CA MET A 16 1.06 5.99 8.76
C MET A 16 2.23 5.90 7.78
N PHE A 17 2.15 4.93 6.88
CA PHE A 17 3.15 4.67 5.84
C PHE A 17 2.58 4.95 4.46
N ARG A 18 3.47 5.22 3.51
CA ARG A 18 3.12 5.42 2.10
C ARG A 18 3.97 4.49 1.25
N GLU A 19 3.35 3.81 0.31
CA GLU A 19 4.04 3.06 -0.74
C GLU A 19 3.63 3.58 -2.11
N TYR A 20 4.62 3.82 -2.96
CA TYR A 20 4.46 4.41 -4.27
C TYR A 20 4.62 3.33 -5.34
N VAL A 21 3.62 3.17 -6.21
CA VAL A 21 3.59 2.15 -7.26
C VAL A 21 3.12 2.77 -8.56
N GLU A 22 3.93 2.68 -9.61
CA GLU A 22 3.58 3.14 -10.94
C GLU A 22 2.40 2.34 -11.53
N ASN A 23 1.44 3.03 -12.11
CA ASN A 23 0.28 2.45 -12.79
C ASN A 23 0.61 2.03 -14.23
N ILE A 24 1.61 1.16 -14.39
CA ILE A 24 2.05 0.66 -15.71
C ILE A 24 0.92 -0.09 -16.46
N TRP A 25 -0.07 -0.58 -15.71
CA TRP A 25 -1.16 -1.43 -16.22
C TRP A 25 -2.46 -0.65 -16.49
N GLU A 26 -2.45 0.67 -16.31
CA GLU A 26 -3.63 1.55 -16.51
C GLU A 26 -4.89 1.01 -15.80
N ILE A 27 -4.73 0.51 -14.57
CA ILE A 27 -5.83 -0.03 -13.79
C ILE A 27 -6.49 1.04 -12.93
N SER A 28 -7.69 0.77 -12.43
CA SER A 28 -8.36 1.65 -11.47
C SER A 28 -7.78 1.52 -10.06
N GLU A 29 -7.90 2.58 -9.27
CA GLU A 29 -7.57 2.62 -7.83
C GLU A 29 -8.21 1.44 -7.07
N ALA A 30 -9.49 1.17 -7.31
CA ALA A 30 -10.20 0.08 -6.65
C ALA A 30 -9.59 -1.31 -6.95
N LEU A 31 -9.15 -1.54 -8.20
CA LEU A 31 -8.50 -2.79 -8.57
C LEU A 31 -7.08 -2.87 -7.98
N ALA A 32 -6.35 -1.75 -7.97
CA ALA A 32 -5.03 -1.64 -7.37
C ALA A 32 -5.07 -1.97 -5.87
N LEU A 33 -6.01 -1.35 -5.12
CA LEU A 33 -6.24 -1.62 -3.70
C LEU A 33 -6.54 -3.10 -3.45
N LYS A 34 -7.49 -3.68 -4.19
CA LYS A 34 -7.85 -5.10 -4.04
C LYS A 34 -6.65 -6.03 -4.27
N ARG A 35 -5.80 -5.73 -5.26
CA ARG A 35 -4.59 -6.53 -5.53
C ARG A 35 -3.55 -6.36 -4.43
N PHE A 36 -3.34 -5.13 -3.97
CA PHE A 36 -2.39 -4.80 -2.91
C PHE A 36 -2.76 -5.47 -1.59
N GLU A 37 -4.01 -5.33 -1.14
CA GLU A 37 -4.51 -6.00 0.06
C GLU A 37 -4.37 -7.52 -0.03
N LYS A 38 -4.71 -8.11 -1.19
CA LYS A 38 -4.59 -9.56 -1.41
C LYS A 38 -3.13 -10.02 -1.36
N ALA A 39 -2.18 -9.19 -1.79
CA ALA A 39 -0.76 -9.52 -1.73
C ALA A 39 -0.25 -9.46 -0.29
N ILE A 40 -0.54 -8.37 0.44
CA ILE A 40 -0.06 -8.18 1.82
C ILE A 40 -0.64 -9.22 2.77
N LYS A 41 -1.94 -9.50 2.70
CA LYS A 41 -2.64 -10.44 3.61
C LYS A 41 -2.14 -11.90 3.50
N LYS A 42 -1.30 -12.23 2.51
CA LYS A 42 -0.66 -13.55 2.40
C LYS A 42 0.55 -13.72 3.33
N HIS A 43 1.05 -12.63 3.90
CA HIS A 43 2.29 -12.62 4.66
C HIS A 43 2.03 -12.11 6.08
N GLU A 44 2.83 -12.58 7.04
CA GLU A 44 2.79 -12.07 8.42
C GLU A 44 3.46 -10.69 8.51
N TYR A 45 4.50 -10.46 7.72
CA TYR A 45 5.23 -9.21 7.65
C TYR A 45 5.23 -8.66 6.22
N PHE A 46 5.15 -7.34 6.09
CA PHE A 46 5.25 -6.63 4.82
C PHE A 46 6.43 -5.65 4.86
N TYR A 47 7.26 -5.66 3.83
CA TYR A 47 8.37 -4.72 3.69
C TYR A 47 7.90 -3.43 3.02
N LEU A 48 8.05 -2.32 3.72
CA LEU A 48 7.79 -0.97 3.21
C LEU A 48 9.09 -0.44 2.59
N LYS A 49 9.10 -0.28 1.27
CA LYS A 49 10.28 0.20 0.54
C LYS A 49 10.64 1.63 0.93
N ASP A 50 9.65 2.51 1.07
CA ASP A 50 9.88 3.93 1.32
C ASP A 50 10.49 4.19 2.70
N SER A 51 10.15 3.35 3.68
CA SER A 51 10.64 3.48 5.05
C SER A 51 11.72 2.47 5.46
N GLY A 52 12.13 1.59 4.55
CA GLY A 52 13.21 0.62 4.75
C GLY A 52 12.97 -0.38 5.88
N ARG A 53 11.71 -0.69 6.22
CA ARG A 53 11.37 -1.53 7.39
C ARG A 53 10.27 -2.55 7.11
N TYR A 54 10.24 -3.60 7.91
CA TYR A 54 9.12 -4.54 7.96
C TYR A 54 8.06 -4.06 8.96
N ILE A 55 6.79 -4.24 8.61
CA ILE A 55 5.65 -4.07 9.51
C ILE A 55 4.90 -5.39 9.66
N ASN A 56 4.34 -5.64 10.85
CA ASN A 56 3.43 -6.77 11.04
C ASN A 56 2.07 -6.44 10.40
N VAL A 57 1.59 -7.33 9.54
CA VAL A 57 0.32 -7.16 8.82
C VAL A 57 -0.87 -7.13 9.77
N SER A 58 -0.81 -7.80 10.92
CA SER A 58 -1.86 -7.76 11.93
C SER A 58 -2.03 -6.38 12.59
N ASN A 59 -1.00 -5.52 12.51
CA ASN A 59 -1.07 -4.16 13.03
C ASN A 59 -1.73 -3.18 12.06
N ILE A 60 -1.98 -3.57 10.81
CA ILE A 60 -2.61 -2.71 9.80
C ILE A 60 -4.11 -2.59 10.11
N ILE A 61 -4.57 -1.36 10.31
CA ILE A 61 -5.98 -1.02 10.53
C ILE A 61 -6.69 -0.81 9.19
N SER A 62 -6.09 0.00 8.31
CA SER A 62 -6.67 0.35 7.02
C SER A 62 -5.59 0.57 5.98
N ILE A 63 -5.98 0.34 4.72
CA ILE A 63 -5.19 0.68 3.54
C ILE A 63 -6.11 1.47 2.62
N ASP A 64 -5.69 2.68 2.27
CA ASP A 64 -6.34 3.53 1.27
C ASP A 64 -5.39 3.70 0.08
N VAL A 65 -5.93 4.02 -1.09
CA VAL A 65 -5.13 4.30 -2.29
C VAL A 65 -5.56 5.62 -2.90
N GLU A 66 -4.60 6.36 -3.42
CA GLU A 66 -4.82 7.62 -4.14
C GLU A 66 -3.97 7.63 -5.41
N LEU A 67 -4.51 8.19 -6.49
CA LEU A 67 -3.78 8.41 -7.73
C LEU A 67 -3.15 9.81 -7.75
N LEU A 68 -1.84 9.88 -8.02
CA LEU A 68 -1.13 11.11 -8.33
C LEU A 68 -0.85 11.17 -9.84
N ASN A 69 -1.19 12.31 -10.44
CA ASN A 69 -0.92 12.66 -11.84
C ASN A 69 0.29 13.57 -11.98
#